data_AF-A0A3R6M7R2-F1
#
_entry.id   AF-A0A3R6M7R2-F1
#
_cell.length_a   1.000
_cell.length_b   1.000
_cell.length_c   1.000
_cell.angle_alpha   90.00
_cell.angle_beta   90.00
_cell.angle_gamma   90.00
#
_symmetry.space_group_name_H-M   'P 1'
#
loop_
_entity.id
_entity.type
_entity.pdbx_description
1 polymer ?
#
loop_
_entity_poly.entity_id
_entity_poly.type
_entity_poly.pdbx_seq_one_letter_code
_entity_poly.pdbx_strand_id
1 'polypeptide(L)'
;MNIREMREAWEADYLSPYASLSRNTKGRDREEAPCDIRTVYQRDRDRILHCKSFRRLKHKTQVFLAPEGDHYRTRLTHTLEVAQIARTISRALQLNEDLTEAIALGHDLGHTPFGHSGERILDELCPYGFAHYKQSVRVVEVLEKDGKGLNLTREVRDGILNHRTSGHPSTLEGCVVRLSDKIAYINHDIDDAIRARIFTEEQLPAKYTDVLGHSVRERLNLLIHDIILQSMDRPEIIMSSHVEEAMQGLRSWMFENVYENKVPKAEEGRAQQLLVFLYQYYLEHTTELPEEYLLMIEKRGEPKERVVCDYIAGMSDSYSIDKFEELFIPKSWKVH
;
A
#
# COMPACT_ATOMS: atom_id res chain seq x y z
N MET A 1 -21.82 2.63 -30.67
CA MET A 1 -21.25 3.16 -29.42
C MET A 1 -21.73 2.27 -28.29
N ASN A 2 -20.83 1.54 -27.63
CA ASN A 2 -21.14 0.69 -26.47
C ASN A 2 -21.09 1.49 -25.16
N ILE A 3 -21.41 0.85 -24.02
CA ILE A 3 -21.46 1.49 -22.70
C ILE A 3 -20.09 2.04 -22.29
N ARG A 4 -19.00 1.31 -22.57
CA ARG A 4 -17.63 1.79 -22.32
C ARG A 4 -17.37 3.09 -23.09
N GLU A 5 -17.65 3.12 -24.39
CA GLU A 5 -17.41 4.28 -25.25
C GLU A 5 -18.24 5.49 -24.82
N MET A 6 -19.47 5.28 -24.35
CA MET A 6 -20.30 6.35 -23.77
C MET A 6 -19.67 6.94 -22.50
N ARG A 7 -19.10 6.10 -21.62
CA ARG A 7 -18.39 6.56 -20.42
C ARG A 7 -17.11 7.30 -20.78
N GLU A 8 -16.33 6.79 -21.72
CA GLU A 8 -15.11 7.43 -22.23
C GLU A 8 -15.39 8.80 -22.88
N ALA A 9 -16.54 8.96 -23.55
CA ALA A 9 -16.99 10.25 -24.05
C ALA A 9 -17.39 11.19 -22.90
N TRP A 10 -18.16 10.70 -21.93
CA TRP A 10 -18.53 11.49 -20.75
C TRP A 10 -17.30 11.97 -19.96
N GLU A 11 -16.28 11.12 -19.79
CA GLU A 11 -15.02 11.51 -19.15
C GLU A 11 -14.39 12.73 -19.84
N ALA A 12 -14.41 12.77 -21.17
CA ALA A 12 -13.83 13.86 -21.95
C ALA A 12 -14.61 15.17 -21.87
N ASP A 13 -15.92 15.10 -21.64
CA ASP A 13 -16.81 16.26 -21.60
C ASP A 13 -16.88 16.88 -20.19
N TYR A 14 -16.70 16.07 -19.14
CA TYR A 14 -17.02 16.46 -17.76
C TYR A 14 -15.86 16.38 -16.75
N LEU A 15 -14.76 15.67 -17.06
CA LEU A 15 -13.59 15.70 -16.20
C LEU A 15 -12.77 16.97 -16.42
N SER A 16 -11.97 17.31 -15.42
CA SER A 16 -10.97 18.39 -15.50
C SER A 16 -10.07 18.19 -16.73
N PRO A 17 -9.63 19.27 -17.40
CA PRO A 17 -8.72 19.17 -18.54
C PRO A 17 -7.36 18.53 -18.17
N TYR A 18 -7.04 18.46 -16.89
CA TYR A 18 -5.83 17.82 -16.37
C TYR A 18 -6.03 16.37 -15.91
N ALA A 19 -7.27 15.86 -15.95
CA ALA A 19 -7.59 14.49 -15.56
C ALA A 19 -7.10 13.48 -16.60
N SER A 20 -6.76 12.28 -16.12
CA SER A 20 -6.40 11.17 -16.99
C SER A 20 -7.65 10.54 -17.60
N LEU A 21 -7.81 10.63 -18.92
CA LEU A 21 -8.96 10.01 -19.60
C LEU A 21 -8.68 8.54 -19.93
N SER A 22 -9.62 7.65 -19.65
CA SER A 22 -9.53 6.22 -19.95
C SER A 22 -9.23 5.96 -21.42
N ARG A 23 -9.82 6.76 -22.33
CA ARG A 23 -9.62 6.66 -23.79
C ARG A 23 -8.21 7.04 -24.25
N ASN A 24 -7.45 7.77 -23.42
CA ASN A 24 -6.11 8.26 -23.73
C ASN A 24 -5.02 7.43 -23.00
N THR A 25 -5.37 6.26 -22.46
CA THR A 25 -4.40 5.40 -21.77
C THR A 25 -3.21 5.05 -22.67
N LYS A 26 -2.03 4.97 -22.06
CA LYS A 26 -0.81 4.38 -22.63
C LYS A 26 -0.90 2.86 -22.77
N GLY A 27 -2.02 2.26 -22.36
CA GLY A 27 -2.35 0.87 -22.56
C GLY A 27 -1.69 -0.07 -21.55
N ARG A 28 -1.66 -1.35 -21.94
CA ARG A 28 -1.15 -2.49 -21.17
C ARG A 28 0.04 -3.10 -21.91
N ASP A 29 0.86 -3.88 -21.22
CA ASP A 29 1.99 -4.54 -21.87
C ASP A 29 1.56 -5.72 -22.75
N ARG A 30 0.44 -6.37 -22.40
CA ARG A 30 -0.20 -7.38 -23.24
C ARG A 30 -1.54 -6.85 -23.73
N GLU A 31 -1.73 -6.88 -25.04
CA GLU A 31 -2.99 -6.46 -25.65
C GLU A 31 -4.13 -7.40 -25.26
N GLU A 32 -5.29 -6.81 -25.04
CA GLU A 32 -6.52 -7.53 -24.73
C GLU A 32 -7.70 -6.78 -25.36
N ALA A 33 -8.73 -7.52 -25.75
CA ALA A 33 -9.95 -6.91 -26.23
C ALA A 33 -10.53 -5.93 -25.18
N PRO A 34 -10.91 -4.71 -25.59
CA PRO A 34 -11.64 -3.78 -24.73
C PRO A 34 -12.96 -4.39 -24.24
N CYS A 35 -13.36 -4.08 -23.00
CA CYS A 35 -14.67 -4.48 -22.48
C CYS A 35 -15.75 -3.58 -23.07
N ASP A 36 -16.91 -4.12 -23.40
CA ASP A 36 -18.07 -3.38 -23.89
C ASP A 36 -18.75 -2.49 -22.83
N ILE A 37 -18.50 -2.75 -21.54
CA ILE A 37 -19.12 -2.05 -20.40
C ILE A 37 -18.14 -1.19 -19.60
N ARG A 38 -17.01 -1.77 -19.20
CA ARG A 38 -16.07 -1.15 -18.23
C ARG A 38 -14.93 -0.45 -18.93
N THR A 39 -14.56 0.74 -18.45
CA THR A 39 -13.34 1.45 -18.88
C THR A 39 -12.07 0.71 -18.45
N VAL A 40 -10.92 1.12 -18.97
CA VAL A 40 -9.64 0.45 -18.67
C VAL A 40 -9.27 0.52 -17.19
N TYR A 41 -9.55 1.64 -16.51
CA TYR A 41 -9.24 1.83 -15.09
C TYR A 41 -10.20 1.07 -14.18
N GLN A 42 -11.49 0.96 -14.56
CA GLN A 42 -12.44 0.08 -13.87
C GLN A 42 -12.00 -1.37 -13.89
N ARG A 43 -11.50 -1.85 -15.05
CA ARG A 43 -10.96 -3.21 -15.16
C ARG A 43 -9.73 -3.40 -14.27
N ASP A 44 -8.90 -2.37 -14.09
CA ASP A 44 -7.73 -2.44 -13.22
C ASP A 44 -8.10 -2.52 -11.76
N ARG A 45 -9.00 -1.64 -11.31
CA ARG A 45 -9.56 -1.69 -9.96
C ARG A 45 -10.11 -3.08 -9.64
N ASP A 46 -10.94 -3.63 -10.53
CA ASP A 46 -11.58 -4.93 -10.30
C ASP A 46 -10.54 -6.07 -10.26
N ARG A 47 -9.47 -6.00 -11.08
CA ARG A 47 -8.36 -6.96 -11.03
C ARG A 47 -7.61 -6.93 -9.72
N ILE A 48 -7.32 -5.73 -9.21
CA ILE A 48 -6.66 -5.53 -7.92
C ILE A 48 -7.53 -6.08 -6.79
N LEU A 49 -8.81 -5.67 -6.75
CA LEU A 49 -9.75 -6.07 -5.70
C LEU A 49 -9.89 -7.59 -5.58
N HIS A 50 -9.79 -8.33 -6.69
CA HIS A 50 -9.94 -9.77 -6.71
C HIS A 50 -8.64 -10.57 -6.60
N CYS A 51 -7.46 -9.93 -6.54
CA CYS A 51 -6.18 -10.62 -6.49
C CYS A 51 -5.91 -11.27 -5.12
N LYS A 52 -4.98 -12.24 -5.06
CA LYS A 52 -4.67 -12.95 -3.80
C LYS A 52 -4.02 -11.99 -2.81
N SER A 53 -3.08 -11.16 -3.27
CA SER A 53 -2.35 -10.19 -2.45
C SER A 53 -3.25 -9.17 -1.77
N PHE A 54 -4.28 -8.66 -2.45
CA PHE A 54 -5.23 -7.71 -1.86
C PHE A 54 -6.01 -8.35 -0.70
N ARG A 55 -6.44 -9.61 -0.85
CA ARG A 55 -7.13 -10.34 0.24
C ARG A 55 -6.22 -10.56 1.45
N ARG A 56 -4.92 -10.75 1.23
CA ARG A 56 -3.94 -10.93 2.31
C ARG A 56 -3.70 -9.67 3.13
N LEU A 57 -4.02 -8.48 2.61
CA LEU A 57 -3.91 -7.23 3.38
C LEU A 57 -4.76 -7.24 4.66
N LYS A 58 -5.84 -8.04 4.69
CA LYS A 58 -6.65 -8.28 5.90
C LYS A 58 -5.84 -8.92 7.04
N HIS A 59 -4.81 -9.68 6.70
CA HIS A 59 -4.01 -10.47 7.64
C HIS A 59 -2.59 -9.94 7.77
N LYS A 60 -2.38 -8.65 7.43
CA LYS A 60 -1.12 -7.92 7.60
C LYS A 60 -1.33 -6.74 8.52
N THR A 61 -0.52 -6.67 9.56
CA THR A 61 -0.44 -5.52 10.47
C THR A 61 0.08 -4.28 9.75
N GLN A 62 -0.40 -3.12 10.18
CA GLN A 62 0.04 -1.83 9.65
C GLN A 62 1.25 -1.30 10.43
N VAL A 63 1.04 -0.88 11.69
CA VAL A 63 2.08 -0.21 12.52
C VAL A 63 2.48 -1.06 13.74
N PHE A 64 1.53 -1.50 14.54
CA PHE A 64 1.83 -2.29 15.75
C PHE A 64 1.75 -3.78 15.43
N LEU A 65 2.75 -4.55 15.88
CA LEU A 65 2.68 -6.01 15.91
C LEU A 65 1.49 -6.40 16.78
N ALA A 66 0.45 -6.91 16.12
CA ALA A 66 -0.90 -7.15 16.63
C ALA A 66 -1.00 -7.20 18.17
N PRO A 67 -1.22 -6.06 18.84
CA PRO A 67 -1.63 -6.09 20.24
C PRO A 67 -2.95 -6.87 20.37
N GLU A 68 -3.13 -7.59 21.47
CA GLU A 68 -4.37 -8.33 21.73
C GLU A 68 -5.59 -7.40 21.63
N GLY A 69 -6.52 -7.69 20.70
CA GLY A 69 -7.80 -6.97 20.54
C GLY A 69 -8.32 -6.90 19.10
N ASP A 70 -9.64 -6.86 18.93
CA ASP A 70 -10.34 -6.94 17.63
C ASP A 70 -10.37 -5.61 16.83
N HIS A 71 -9.82 -4.52 17.38
CA HIS A 71 -10.03 -3.16 16.89
C HIS A 71 -8.78 -2.49 16.28
N TYR A 72 -7.70 -3.24 16.08
CA TYR A 72 -6.48 -2.72 15.45
C TYR A 72 -6.57 -2.76 13.92
N ARG A 73 -5.96 -1.76 13.30
CA ARG A 73 -6.00 -1.57 11.85
C ARG A 73 -5.09 -2.57 11.15
N THR A 74 -5.61 -3.07 10.04
CA THR A 74 -4.88 -3.91 9.09
C THR A 74 -4.47 -3.06 7.89
N ARG A 75 -3.58 -3.56 7.05
CA ARG A 75 -3.28 -2.87 5.78
C ARG A 75 -4.50 -2.73 4.89
N LEU A 76 -5.47 -3.64 5.00
CA LEU A 76 -6.73 -3.51 4.27
C LEU A 76 -7.53 -2.29 4.72
N THR A 77 -7.65 -2.06 6.03
CA THR A 77 -8.39 -0.88 6.53
C THR A 77 -7.70 0.42 6.14
N HIS A 78 -6.37 0.48 6.24
CA HIS A 78 -5.57 1.62 5.72
C HIS A 78 -5.85 1.87 4.24
N THR A 79 -5.72 0.82 3.42
CA THR A 79 -5.93 0.90 1.98
C THR A 79 -7.33 1.43 1.63
N LEU A 80 -8.36 1.02 2.38
CA LEU A 80 -9.74 1.49 2.17
C LEU A 80 -9.93 2.96 2.54
N GLU A 81 -9.26 3.45 3.59
CA GLU A 81 -9.32 4.85 3.98
C GLU A 81 -8.55 5.74 3.01
N VAL A 82 -7.36 5.31 2.57
CA VAL A 82 -6.61 5.98 1.49
C VAL A 82 -7.50 6.10 0.25
N ALA A 83 -8.17 5.02 -0.15
CA ALA A 83 -9.09 5.04 -1.28
C ALA A 83 -10.27 6.00 -1.04
N GLN A 84 -10.85 6.03 0.16
CA GLN A 84 -11.96 6.93 0.48
C GLN A 84 -11.57 8.41 0.41
N ILE A 85 -10.43 8.77 1.02
CA ILE A 85 -9.89 10.13 1.00
C ILE A 85 -9.55 10.53 -0.44
N ALA A 86 -8.82 9.68 -1.16
CA ALA A 86 -8.36 9.95 -2.52
C ALA A 86 -9.53 10.14 -3.50
N ARG A 87 -10.59 9.32 -3.39
CA ARG A 87 -11.80 9.45 -4.21
C ARG A 87 -12.58 10.72 -3.88
N THR A 88 -12.60 11.13 -2.62
CA THR A 88 -13.26 12.38 -2.21
C THR A 88 -12.57 13.58 -2.85
N ILE A 89 -11.24 13.65 -2.77
CA ILE A 89 -10.43 14.70 -3.41
C ILE A 89 -10.61 14.65 -4.93
N SER A 90 -10.47 13.47 -5.54
CA SER A 90 -10.56 13.30 -6.99
C SER A 90 -11.92 13.72 -7.54
N ARG A 91 -13.02 13.36 -6.86
CA ARG A 91 -14.37 13.76 -7.28
C ARG A 91 -14.59 15.26 -7.18
N ALA A 92 -14.09 15.89 -6.12
CA ALA A 92 -14.18 17.34 -5.95
C ALA A 92 -13.38 18.12 -7.01
N LEU A 93 -12.24 17.56 -7.44
CA LEU A 93 -11.37 18.12 -8.48
C LEU A 93 -11.73 17.64 -9.91
N GLN A 94 -12.80 16.88 -10.07
CA GLN A 94 -13.22 16.27 -11.34
C GLN A 94 -12.11 15.47 -12.04
N LEU A 95 -11.28 14.76 -11.25
CA LEU A 95 -10.28 13.82 -11.74
C LEU A 95 -10.88 12.43 -11.97
N ASN A 96 -10.13 11.52 -12.61
CA ASN A 96 -10.61 10.17 -12.87
C ASN A 96 -10.67 9.31 -11.60
N GLU A 97 -11.85 9.21 -11.01
CA GLU A 97 -12.09 8.48 -9.77
C GLU A 97 -11.70 6.99 -9.85
N ASP A 98 -11.94 6.34 -10.99
CA ASP A 98 -11.63 4.91 -11.18
C ASP A 98 -10.11 4.68 -11.24
N LEU A 99 -9.34 5.59 -11.85
CA LEU A 99 -7.87 5.55 -11.83
C LEU A 99 -7.34 5.77 -10.41
N THR A 100 -7.82 6.79 -9.71
CA THR A 100 -7.44 7.07 -8.32
C THR A 100 -7.71 5.86 -7.42
N GLU A 101 -8.90 5.27 -7.52
CA GLU A 101 -9.29 4.10 -6.73
C GLU A 101 -8.40 2.89 -7.06
N ALA A 102 -8.12 2.62 -8.34
CA ALA A 102 -7.23 1.53 -8.72
C ALA A 102 -5.81 1.70 -8.15
N ILE A 103 -5.23 2.91 -8.21
CA ILE A 103 -3.91 3.20 -7.63
C ILE A 103 -3.95 3.02 -6.10
N ALA A 104 -4.96 3.60 -5.43
CA ALA A 104 -5.11 3.50 -3.99
C ALA A 104 -5.26 2.05 -3.52
N LEU A 105 -6.05 1.21 -4.20
CA LEU A 105 -6.15 -0.20 -3.82
C LEU A 105 -4.88 -1.01 -4.10
N GLY A 106 -4.04 -0.55 -5.03
CA GLY A 106 -2.84 -1.24 -5.46
C GLY A 106 -1.55 -0.85 -4.73
N HIS A 107 -1.50 0.30 -4.07
CA HIS A 107 -0.24 0.88 -3.55
C HIS A 107 0.46 -0.03 -2.53
N ASP A 108 -0.32 -0.73 -1.73
CA ASP A 108 0.13 -1.47 -0.55
C ASP A 108 0.26 -3.00 -0.74
N LEU A 109 0.03 -3.50 -1.97
CA LEU A 109 0.01 -4.94 -2.27
C LEU A 109 1.32 -5.68 -1.93
N GLY A 110 2.45 -4.99 -2.02
CA GLY A 110 3.80 -5.52 -1.85
C GLY A 110 4.35 -5.48 -0.44
N HIS A 111 3.60 -4.98 0.55
CA HIS A 111 4.08 -4.96 1.91
C HIS A 111 4.34 -6.35 2.46
N THR A 112 5.40 -6.50 3.24
CA THR A 112 5.78 -7.75 3.90
C THR A 112 4.84 -8.07 5.07
N PRO A 113 4.89 -9.31 5.59
CA PRO A 113 4.50 -9.57 6.97
C PRO A 113 5.18 -8.58 7.93
N PHE A 114 4.49 -8.23 9.02
CA PHE A 114 5.02 -7.38 10.09
C PHE A 114 5.42 -5.95 9.66
N GLY A 115 4.81 -5.43 8.59
CA GLY A 115 4.95 -4.04 8.18
C GLY A 115 6.39 -3.60 7.90
N HIS A 116 6.78 -2.42 8.40
CA HIS A 116 8.10 -1.82 8.15
C HIS A 116 9.27 -2.68 8.65
N SER A 117 9.04 -3.48 9.69
CA SER A 117 10.07 -4.35 10.27
C SER A 117 10.41 -5.49 9.32
N GLY A 118 9.40 -6.05 8.65
CA GLY A 118 9.59 -7.05 7.60
C GLY A 118 10.26 -6.47 6.35
N GLU A 119 9.92 -5.24 5.98
CA GLU A 119 10.54 -4.54 4.86
C GLU A 119 12.04 -4.32 5.10
N ARG A 120 12.42 -3.82 6.28
CA ARG A 120 13.82 -3.59 6.67
C ARG A 120 14.64 -4.87 6.60
N ILE A 121 14.16 -5.96 7.20
CA ILE A 121 14.92 -7.21 7.25
C ILE A 121 15.03 -7.87 5.86
N LEU A 122 13.99 -7.81 5.02
CA LEU A 122 14.09 -8.33 3.66
C LEU A 122 15.00 -7.49 2.76
N ASP A 123 15.10 -6.17 2.99
CA ASP A 123 16.05 -5.31 2.28
C ASP A 123 17.50 -5.65 2.64
N GLU A 124 17.76 -5.97 3.92
CA GLU A 124 19.07 -6.43 4.40
C GLU A 124 19.43 -7.83 3.87
N LEU A 125 18.46 -8.75 3.82
CA LEU A 125 18.70 -10.16 3.43
C LEU A 125 18.78 -10.38 1.93
N CYS A 126 18.01 -9.63 1.13
CA CYS A 126 17.96 -9.80 -0.31
C CYS A 126 19.10 -9.00 -0.96
N PRO A 127 20.04 -9.64 -1.69
CA PRO A 127 21.17 -8.93 -2.31
C PRO A 127 20.75 -7.92 -3.39
N TYR A 128 19.49 -7.98 -3.83
CA TYR A 128 18.89 -7.06 -4.78
C TYR A 128 18.06 -5.94 -4.10
N GLY A 129 18.10 -5.87 -2.76
CA GLY A 129 17.28 -5.00 -1.92
C GLY A 129 15.79 -5.34 -1.95
N PHE A 130 15.02 -4.64 -1.13
CA PHE A 130 13.58 -4.77 -1.03
C PHE A 130 12.93 -3.43 -0.71
N ALA A 131 11.80 -3.14 -1.37
CA ALA A 131 10.98 -2.00 -1.03
C ALA A 131 9.52 -2.29 -1.38
N HIS A 132 8.58 -2.01 -0.48
CA HIS A 132 7.18 -2.39 -0.63
C HIS A 132 6.58 -1.84 -1.92
N TYR A 133 6.86 -0.58 -2.30
CA TYR A 133 6.29 0.05 -3.49
C TYR A 133 6.80 -0.61 -4.80
N LYS A 134 8.07 -1.05 -4.84
CA LYS A 134 8.59 -1.86 -5.95
C LYS A 134 7.96 -3.24 -5.96
N GLN A 135 7.77 -3.81 -4.78
CA GLN A 135 7.13 -5.10 -4.63
C GLN A 135 5.66 -5.05 -5.04
N SER A 136 4.92 -3.97 -4.77
CA SER A 136 3.53 -3.79 -5.20
C SER A 136 3.43 -3.82 -6.73
N VAL A 137 4.36 -3.15 -7.42
CA VAL A 137 4.47 -3.23 -8.89
C VAL A 137 4.80 -4.65 -9.34
N ARG A 138 5.79 -5.29 -8.70
CA ARG A 138 6.17 -6.68 -9.01
C ARG A 138 5.01 -7.66 -8.82
N VAL A 139 4.19 -7.48 -7.79
CA VAL A 139 2.97 -8.28 -7.53
C VAL A 139 2.03 -8.20 -8.73
N VAL A 140 1.73 -7.00 -9.21
CA VAL A 140 0.78 -6.79 -10.31
C VAL A 140 1.35 -7.08 -11.69
N GLU A 141 2.67 -7.11 -11.85
CA GLU A 141 3.33 -7.40 -13.13
C GLU A 141 3.65 -8.87 -13.32
N VAL A 142 4.12 -9.56 -12.28
CA VAL A 142 4.72 -10.89 -12.43
C VAL A 142 4.36 -11.92 -11.37
N LEU A 143 3.83 -11.58 -10.19
CA LEU A 143 3.56 -12.59 -9.15
C LEU A 143 2.11 -13.11 -9.17
N GLU A 144 1.14 -12.22 -9.36
CA GLU A 144 -0.27 -12.63 -9.41
C GLU A 144 -0.57 -13.51 -10.62
N LYS A 145 -1.68 -14.27 -10.56
CA LYS A 145 -2.14 -15.14 -11.65
C LYS A 145 -1.06 -16.12 -12.13
N ASP A 146 -0.42 -16.79 -11.17
CA ASP A 146 0.53 -17.88 -11.39
C ASP A 146 1.69 -17.44 -12.29
N GLY A 147 2.31 -16.30 -11.94
CA GLY A 147 3.45 -15.76 -12.67
C GLY A 147 3.11 -14.78 -13.81
N LYS A 148 1.83 -14.60 -14.15
CA LYS A 148 1.40 -13.79 -15.31
C LYS A 148 1.23 -12.31 -14.98
N GLY A 149 1.00 -11.96 -13.72
CA GLY A 149 0.55 -10.64 -13.30
C GLY A 149 -0.89 -10.32 -13.69
N LEU A 150 -1.35 -9.13 -13.27
CA LEU A 150 -2.68 -8.59 -13.53
C LEU A 150 -2.79 -7.81 -14.85
N ASN A 151 -1.66 -7.57 -15.54
CA ASN A 151 -1.61 -6.81 -16.80
C ASN A 151 -2.28 -5.43 -16.70
N LEU A 152 -2.01 -4.68 -15.62
CA LEU A 152 -2.64 -3.38 -15.39
C LEU A 152 -2.18 -2.33 -16.40
N THR A 153 -2.95 -1.25 -16.54
CA THR A 153 -2.54 -0.08 -17.32
C THR A 153 -1.26 0.54 -16.76
N ARG A 154 -0.52 1.24 -17.63
CA ARG A 154 0.73 1.91 -17.23
C ARG A 154 0.49 3.02 -16.20
N GLU A 155 -0.64 3.71 -16.27
CA GLU A 155 -0.99 4.77 -15.32
C GLU A 155 -1.17 4.22 -13.90
N VAL A 156 -1.86 3.09 -13.75
CA VAL A 156 -2.05 2.45 -12.44
C VAL A 156 -0.72 1.99 -11.86
N ARG A 157 0.12 1.33 -12.67
CA ARG A 157 1.45 0.89 -12.22
C ARG A 157 2.37 2.04 -11.82
N ASP A 158 2.35 3.11 -12.60
CA ASP A 158 3.10 4.33 -12.29
C ASP A 158 2.64 4.97 -10.97
N GLY A 159 1.32 5.09 -10.77
CA GLY A 159 0.76 5.55 -9.51
C GLY A 159 1.19 4.69 -8.31
N ILE A 160 1.12 3.36 -8.45
CA ILE A 160 1.57 2.40 -7.44
C ILE A 160 3.06 2.58 -7.14
N LEU A 161 3.90 2.74 -8.17
CA LEU A 161 5.35 2.90 -7.98
C LEU A 161 5.70 4.22 -7.27
N ASN A 162 4.99 5.29 -7.62
CA ASN A 162 5.39 6.66 -7.29
C ASN A 162 4.56 7.31 -6.16
N HIS A 163 3.67 6.56 -5.48
CA HIS A 163 2.83 7.10 -4.40
C HIS A 163 3.61 7.53 -3.13
N ARG A 164 4.89 7.17 -3.01
CA ARG A 164 5.74 7.55 -1.86
C ARG A 164 6.03 9.06 -1.84
N THR A 165 6.46 9.56 -0.68
CA THR A 165 6.79 11.00 -0.49
C THR A 165 7.76 11.56 -1.54
N SER A 166 8.83 10.83 -1.86
CA SER A 166 9.84 11.22 -2.85
C SER A 166 9.49 10.82 -4.28
N GLY A 167 8.35 10.18 -4.49
CA GLY A 167 7.85 9.77 -5.80
C GLY A 167 7.09 10.91 -6.48
N HIS A 168 7.04 10.82 -7.81
CA HIS A 168 6.38 11.80 -8.66
C HIS A 168 5.47 11.06 -9.64
N PRO A 169 4.24 10.73 -9.24
CA PRO A 169 3.29 10.10 -10.14
C PRO A 169 3.08 10.96 -11.39
N SER A 170 2.95 10.31 -12.55
CA SER A 170 2.77 10.97 -13.84
C SER A 170 1.36 11.54 -14.04
N THR A 171 0.41 11.18 -13.17
CA THR A 171 -0.99 11.59 -13.22
C THR A 171 -1.38 12.37 -11.96
N LEU A 172 -2.33 13.29 -12.08
CA LEU A 172 -2.86 14.00 -10.91
C LEU A 172 -3.58 13.04 -9.96
N GLU A 173 -4.23 12.02 -10.49
CA GLU A 173 -4.84 10.93 -9.71
C GLU A 173 -3.80 10.23 -8.82
N GLY A 174 -2.62 9.92 -9.37
CA GLY A 174 -1.52 9.37 -8.59
C GLY A 174 -1.00 10.35 -7.54
N CYS A 175 -0.91 11.64 -7.86
CA CYS A 175 -0.54 12.69 -6.90
C CYS A 175 -1.56 12.82 -5.75
N VAL A 176 -2.86 12.66 -6.04
CA VAL A 176 -3.91 12.59 -5.02
C VAL A 176 -3.69 11.40 -4.09
N VAL A 177 -3.42 10.20 -4.64
CA VAL A 177 -3.14 9.02 -3.80
C VAL A 177 -1.90 9.23 -2.93
N ARG A 178 -0.84 9.82 -3.48
CA ARG A 178 0.39 10.15 -2.72
C ARG A 178 0.12 11.05 -1.51
N LEU A 179 -0.77 12.04 -1.60
CA LEU A 179 -1.14 12.86 -0.46
C LEU A 179 -2.11 12.14 0.49
N SER A 180 -3.08 11.41 -0.07
CA SER A 180 -4.10 10.68 0.70
C SER A 180 -3.48 9.61 1.60
N ASP A 181 -2.45 8.91 1.12
CA ASP A 181 -1.70 7.93 1.91
C ASP A 181 -1.07 8.56 3.17
N LYS A 182 -0.43 9.73 3.02
CA LYS A 182 0.15 10.47 4.15
C LYS A 182 -0.90 10.94 5.15
N ILE A 183 -2.05 11.40 4.65
CA ILE A 183 -3.15 11.88 5.49
C ILE A 183 -3.73 10.72 6.30
N ALA A 184 -3.99 9.58 5.65
CA ALA A 184 -4.49 8.39 6.33
C ALA A 184 -3.49 7.93 7.40
N TYR A 185 -2.21 7.80 7.03
CA TYR A 185 -1.12 7.40 7.92
C TYR A 185 -1.11 8.25 9.21
N ILE A 186 -0.99 9.58 9.10
CA ILE A 186 -0.88 10.45 10.28
C ILE A 186 -2.09 10.31 11.21
N ASN A 187 -3.30 10.31 10.66
CA ASN A 187 -4.51 10.34 11.48
C ASN A 187 -4.76 9.02 12.19
N HIS A 188 -4.54 7.91 11.51
CA HIS A 188 -4.82 6.58 12.03
C HIS A 188 -3.73 6.08 12.96
N ASP A 189 -2.48 6.44 12.71
CA ASP A 189 -1.39 6.16 13.65
C ASP A 189 -1.56 6.92 14.96
N ILE A 190 -2.07 8.17 14.91
CA ILE A 190 -2.41 8.93 16.11
C ILE A 190 -3.51 8.21 16.89
N ASP A 191 -4.59 7.79 16.21
CA ASP A 191 -5.69 7.05 16.85
C ASP A 191 -5.19 5.73 17.49
N ASP A 192 -4.37 4.95 16.77
CA ASP A 192 -3.82 3.69 17.29
C ASP A 192 -2.84 3.92 18.45
N ALA A 193 -1.99 4.95 18.39
CA ALA A 193 -1.06 5.28 19.47
C ALA A 193 -1.79 5.77 20.73
N ILE A 194 -2.88 6.52 20.59
CA ILE A 194 -3.75 6.93 21.70
C ILE A 194 -4.44 5.71 22.31
N ARG A 195 -4.98 4.80 21.49
CA ARG A 195 -5.59 3.54 21.96
C ARG A 195 -4.60 2.66 22.70
N ALA A 196 -3.35 2.59 22.20
CA ALA A 196 -2.24 1.90 22.85
C ALA A 196 -1.70 2.64 24.10
N ARG A 197 -2.30 3.78 24.48
CA ARG A 197 -1.93 4.61 25.63
C ARG A 197 -0.48 5.11 25.59
N ILE A 198 0.06 5.33 24.39
CA ILE A 198 1.41 5.88 24.20
C ILE A 198 1.41 7.38 24.54
N PHE A 199 0.37 8.10 24.11
CA PHE A 199 0.15 9.51 24.43
C PHE A 199 -1.36 9.83 24.37
N THR A 200 -1.75 11.05 24.79
CA THR A 200 -3.10 11.60 24.64
C THR A 200 -3.12 12.73 23.60
N GLU A 201 -4.30 13.04 23.06
CA GLU A 201 -4.49 14.08 22.04
C GLU A 201 -3.88 15.44 22.46
N GLU A 202 -3.94 15.78 23.75
CA GLU A 202 -3.39 17.02 24.32
C GLU A 202 -1.86 17.06 24.34
N GLN A 203 -1.19 15.92 24.19
CA GLN A 203 0.27 15.83 24.13
C GLN A 203 0.82 16.07 22.71
N LEU A 204 -0.04 16.13 21.70
CA LEU A 204 0.36 16.53 20.36
C LEU A 204 0.83 17.99 20.37
N PRO A 205 1.91 18.35 19.64
CA PRO A 205 2.43 19.72 19.67
C PRO A 205 1.39 20.74 19.19
N ALA A 206 1.03 21.69 20.07
CA ALA A 206 0.07 22.76 19.78
C ALA A 206 0.37 23.51 18.47
N LYS A 207 1.66 23.77 18.19
CA LYS A 207 2.10 24.40 16.93
C LYS A 207 1.61 23.70 15.65
N TYR A 208 1.27 22.41 15.70
CA TYR A 208 0.72 21.66 14.58
C TYR A 208 -0.80 21.46 14.71
N THR A 209 -1.31 21.19 15.92
CA THR A 209 -2.75 20.99 16.14
C THR A 209 -3.56 22.28 16.06
N ASP A 210 -2.97 23.44 16.35
CA ASP A 210 -3.60 24.75 16.14
C ASP A 210 -3.84 25.04 14.64
N VAL A 211 -3.04 24.43 13.76
CA VAL A 211 -3.18 24.53 12.30
C VAL A 211 -4.08 23.43 11.76
N LEU A 212 -3.86 22.18 12.18
CA LEU A 212 -4.50 21.01 11.59
C LEU A 212 -5.84 20.67 12.25
N GLY A 213 -6.02 21.00 13.53
CA GLY A 213 -7.16 20.61 14.35
C GLY A 213 -6.77 19.71 15.53
N HIS A 214 -7.64 19.70 16.55
CA HIS A 214 -7.46 19.01 17.83
C HIS A 214 -8.25 17.69 17.90
N SER A 215 -8.67 17.16 16.75
CA SER A 215 -9.23 15.83 16.63
C SER A 215 -8.94 15.24 15.26
N VAL A 216 -9.01 13.91 15.15
CA VAL A 216 -8.91 13.19 13.87
C VAL A 216 -9.89 13.74 12.82
N ARG A 217 -11.12 14.04 13.25
CA ARG A 217 -12.16 14.57 12.36
C ARG A 217 -11.79 15.97 11.83
N GLU A 218 -11.33 16.87 12.71
CA GLU A 218 -10.94 18.22 12.32
C GLU A 218 -9.74 18.19 11.36
N ARG A 219 -8.73 17.38 11.67
CA ARG A 219 -7.55 17.18 10.82
C ARG A 219 -7.88 16.67 9.44
N LEU A 220 -8.65 15.59 9.35
CA LEU A 220 -9.08 15.04 8.06
C LEU A 220 -9.86 16.08 7.25
N ASN A 221 -10.80 16.78 7.89
CA ASN A 221 -11.60 17.79 7.22
C ASN A 221 -10.73 18.93 6.68
N LEU A 222 -9.83 19.47 7.50
CA LEU A 222 -8.96 20.57 7.09
C LEU A 222 -8.01 20.16 5.96
N LEU A 223 -7.34 19.02 6.08
CA LEU A 223 -6.40 18.53 5.06
C LEU A 223 -7.08 18.28 3.71
N ILE A 224 -8.25 17.65 3.72
CA ILE A 224 -9.02 17.39 2.48
C ILE A 224 -9.48 18.71 1.85
N HIS A 225 -10.03 19.63 2.65
CA HIS A 225 -10.48 20.93 2.16
C HIS A 225 -9.33 21.75 1.59
N ASP A 226 -8.19 21.83 2.28
CA ASP A 226 -7.03 22.59 1.83
C ASP A 226 -6.50 22.06 0.49
N ILE A 227 -6.33 20.74 0.35
CA ILE A 227 -5.90 20.15 -0.93
C ILE A 227 -6.85 20.51 -2.06
N ILE A 228 -8.16 20.34 -1.85
CA ILE A 228 -9.15 20.62 -2.89
C ILE A 228 -9.11 22.10 -3.29
N LEU A 229 -9.12 23.01 -2.33
CA LEU A 229 -9.14 24.45 -2.60
C LEU A 229 -7.85 24.95 -3.26
N GLN A 230 -6.70 24.40 -2.89
CA GLN A 230 -5.42 24.81 -3.48
C GLN A 230 -5.14 24.18 -4.85
N SER A 231 -5.77 23.04 -5.15
CA SER A 231 -5.55 22.29 -6.40
C SER A 231 -6.64 22.53 -7.46
N MET A 232 -7.72 23.22 -7.11
CA MET A 232 -8.84 23.49 -8.02
C MET A 232 -8.38 24.26 -9.26
N ASP A 233 -8.78 23.78 -10.43
CA ASP A 233 -8.44 24.35 -11.75
C ASP A 233 -6.94 24.48 -12.04
N ARG A 234 -6.09 23.67 -11.38
CA ARG A 234 -4.63 23.67 -11.56
C ARG A 234 -4.09 22.34 -12.08
N PRO A 235 -2.96 22.35 -12.81
CA PRO A 235 -2.28 21.14 -13.27
C PRO A 235 -1.40 20.51 -12.18
N GLU A 236 -1.73 20.68 -10.90
CA GLU A 236 -0.94 20.20 -9.76
C GLU A 236 -1.84 19.91 -8.55
N ILE A 237 -1.43 18.95 -7.72
CA ILE A 237 -2.08 18.62 -6.45
C ILE A 237 -1.18 19.08 -5.31
N ILE A 238 -1.61 20.11 -4.59
CA ILE A 238 -0.82 20.79 -3.58
C ILE A 238 -1.63 21.08 -2.32
N MET A 239 -0.92 21.24 -1.21
CA MET A 239 -1.43 21.85 0.03
C MET A 239 -0.91 23.28 0.10
N SER A 240 -1.54 24.12 0.92
CA SER A 240 -0.96 25.41 1.28
C SER A 240 0.29 25.19 2.13
N SER A 241 1.29 26.09 2.01
CA SER A 241 2.60 25.91 2.65
C SER A 241 2.50 25.69 4.17
N HIS A 242 1.67 26.48 4.85
CA HIS A 242 1.47 26.37 6.30
C HIS A 242 0.84 25.03 6.72
N VAL A 243 -0.10 24.49 5.94
CA VAL A 243 -0.72 23.17 6.21
C VAL A 243 0.27 22.05 5.95
N GLU A 244 1.03 22.13 4.86
CA GLU A 244 2.07 21.15 4.54
C GLU A 244 3.15 21.11 5.62
N GLU A 245 3.65 22.26 6.05
CA GLU A 245 4.64 22.38 7.13
C GLU A 245 4.12 21.77 8.44
N ALA A 246 2.87 22.06 8.81
CA ALA A 246 2.25 21.49 10.00
C ALA A 246 2.10 19.96 9.90
N MET A 247 1.65 19.46 8.75
CA MET A 247 1.49 18.02 8.50
C MET A 247 2.84 17.28 8.56
N GLN A 248 3.87 17.81 7.91
CA GLN A 248 5.22 17.23 7.93
C GLN A 248 5.82 17.27 9.33
N GLY A 249 5.61 18.37 10.05
CA GLY A 249 6.06 18.52 11.43
C GLY A 249 5.38 17.53 12.38
N LEU A 250 4.07 17.34 12.26
CA LEU A 250 3.31 16.36 13.06
C LEU A 250 3.77 14.93 12.75
N ARG A 251 3.98 14.61 11.47
CA ARG A 251 4.51 13.30 11.06
C ARG A 251 5.90 13.03 11.65
N SER A 252 6.76 14.04 11.67
CA SER A 252 8.11 13.92 12.25
C SER A 252 8.04 13.66 13.75
N TRP A 253 7.16 14.38 14.47
CA TRP A 253 6.91 14.14 15.88
C TRP A 253 6.38 12.72 16.15
N MET A 254 5.45 12.22 15.32
CA MET A 254 4.95 10.85 15.42
C MET A 254 6.08 9.83 15.24
N PHE A 255 6.99 10.05 14.29
CA PHE A 255 8.16 9.20 14.08
C PHE A 255 9.02 9.09 15.35
N GLU A 256 9.36 10.22 15.96
CA GLU A 256 10.19 10.27 17.16
C GLU A 256 9.50 9.65 18.40
N ASN A 257 8.19 9.83 18.55
CA ASN A 257 7.48 9.49 19.80
C ASN A 257 6.77 8.12 19.77
N VAL A 258 6.44 7.61 18.59
CA VAL A 258 5.75 6.32 18.41
C VAL A 258 6.69 5.27 17.84
N TYR A 259 7.36 5.59 16.74
CA TYR A 259 8.15 4.61 15.98
C TYR A 259 9.51 4.31 16.60
N GLU A 260 10.13 5.26 17.31
CA GLU A 260 11.42 5.03 18.00
C GLU A 260 11.28 4.53 19.45
N ASN A 261 10.05 4.49 19.99
CA ASN A 261 9.79 4.20 21.38
C ASN A 261 10.14 2.74 21.75
N LYS A 262 10.59 2.50 22.98
CA LYS A 262 11.28 1.25 23.37
C LYS A 262 10.34 0.07 23.63
N VAL A 263 9.04 0.31 23.82
CA VAL A 263 8.08 -0.71 24.26
C VAL A 263 7.80 -1.80 23.20
N PRO A 264 7.67 -1.50 21.89
CA PRO A 264 7.41 -2.51 20.85
C PRO A 264 8.64 -3.31 20.36
N LYS A 265 9.86 -2.94 20.77
CA LYS A 265 11.11 -3.46 20.15
C LYS A 265 11.37 -4.95 20.39
N ALA A 266 10.85 -5.53 21.48
CA ALA A 266 11.11 -6.93 21.80
C ALA A 266 10.41 -7.89 20.81
N GLU A 267 9.13 -7.64 20.51
CA GLU A 267 8.39 -8.43 19.52
C GLU A 267 8.86 -8.11 18.09
N GLU A 268 9.30 -6.87 17.82
CA GLU A 268 9.92 -6.50 16.55
C GLU A 268 11.16 -7.35 16.25
N GLY A 269 12.03 -7.53 17.24
CA GLY A 269 13.22 -8.37 17.10
C GLY A 269 12.89 -9.85 16.83
N ARG A 270 11.83 -10.38 17.47
CA ARG A 270 11.37 -11.76 17.21
C ARG A 270 10.80 -11.93 15.80
N ALA A 271 9.98 -10.99 15.35
CA ALA A 271 9.42 -11.00 13.99
C ALA A 271 10.53 -10.91 12.92
N GLN A 272 11.56 -10.08 13.14
CA GLN A 272 12.71 -10.00 12.25
C GLN A 272 13.50 -11.33 12.21
N GLN A 273 13.81 -11.91 13.38
CA GLN A 273 14.52 -13.19 13.45
C GLN A 273 13.74 -14.31 12.75
N LEU A 274 12.43 -14.36 12.93
CA LEU A 274 11.55 -15.30 12.25
C LEU A 274 11.72 -15.20 10.73
N LEU A 275 11.68 -13.98 10.17
CA LEU A 275 11.84 -13.78 8.72
C LEU A 275 13.25 -14.16 8.24
N VAL A 276 14.30 -13.93 9.04
CA VAL A 276 15.67 -14.40 8.75
C VAL A 276 15.70 -15.92 8.60
N PHE A 277 15.14 -16.64 9.56
CA PHE A 277 15.10 -18.10 9.53
C PHE A 277 14.32 -18.64 8.32
N LEU A 278 13.14 -18.07 8.04
CA LEU A 278 12.37 -18.44 6.84
C LEU A 278 13.16 -18.20 5.55
N TYR A 279 13.80 -17.03 5.43
CA TYR A 279 14.58 -16.68 4.25
C TYR A 279 15.76 -17.63 4.02
N GLN A 280 16.53 -17.92 5.06
CA GLN A 280 17.64 -18.87 5.00
C GLN A 280 17.16 -20.27 4.62
N TYR A 281 16.10 -20.75 5.27
CA TYR A 281 15.55 -22.08 5.00
C TYR A 281 15.10 -22.24 3.55
N TYR A 282 14.30 -21.32 3.02
CA TYR A 282 13.81 -21.41 1.65
C TYR A 282 14.90 -21.18 0.59
N LEU A 283 15.98 -20.47 0.95
CA LEU A 283 17.15 -20.31 0.07
C LEU A 283 17.97 -21.60 -0.07
N GLU A 284 18.04 -22.40 1.00
CA GLU A 284 18.66 -23.72 1.03
C GLU A 284 17.74 -24.81 0.44
N HIS A 285 16.42 -24.67 0.64
CA HIS A 285 15.40 -25.66 0.27
C HIS A 285 14.42 -25.10 -0.77
N THR A 286 14.95 -24.58 -1.88
CA THR A 286 14.11 -23.95 -2.92
C THR A 286 13.00 -24.87 -3.46
N THR A 287 13.19 -26.20 -3.42
CA THR A 287 12.20 -27.21 -3.81
C THR A 287 10.93 -27.22 -2.95
N GLU A 288 10.98 -26.64 -1.75
CA GLU A 288 9.83 -26.48 -0.83
C GLU A 288 8.99 -25.23 -1.13
N LEU A 289 9.41 -24.40 -2.10
CA LEU A 289 8.60 -23.28 -2.58
C LEU A 289 7.40 -23.78 -3.39
N PRO A 290 6.27 -23.04 -3.39
CA PRO A 290 5.15 -23.36 -4.27
C PRO A 290 5.55 -23.38 -5.75
N GLU A 291 4.85 -24.20 -6.55
CA GLU A 291 5.16 -24.46 -7.96
C GLU A 291 5.32 -23.18 -8.80
N GLU A 292 4.48 -22.17 -8.56
CA GLU A 292 4.57 -20.90 -9.29
C GLU A 292 5.90 -20.17 -9.09
N TYR A 293 6.53 -20.28 -7.92
CA TYR A 293 7.82 -19.68 -7.61
C TYR A 293 8.97 -20.52 -8.19
N LEU A 294 8.86 -21.85 -8.13
CA LEU A 294 9.81 -22.75 -8.78
C LEU A 294 9.91 -22.48 -10.29
N LEU A 295 8.77 -22.28 -10.96
CA LEU A 295 8.72 -21.93 -12.38
C LEU A 295 9.42 -20.60 -12.67
N MET A 296 9.41 -19.63 -11.75
CA MET A 296 10.15 -18.37 -11.92
C MET A 296 11.67 -18.60 -11.91
N ILE A 297 12.16 -19.47 -11.03
CA ILE A 297 13.58 -19.83 -10.97
C ILE A 297 13.98 -20.61 -12.23
N GLU A 298 13.28 -21.71 -12.52
CA GLU A 298 13.70 -22.68 -13.54
C GLU A 298 13.41 -22.23 -14.98
N LYS A 299 12.26 -21.60 -15.22
CA LYS A 299 11.80 -21.26 -16.59
C LYS A 299 12.09 -19.81 -16.96
N ARG A 300 12.03 -18.90 -15.98
CA ARG A 300 12.25 -17.46 -16.22
C ARG A 300 13.65 -17.00 -15.85
N GLY A 301 14.45 -17.86 -15.21
CA GLY A 301 15.82 -17.55 -14.82
C GLY A 301 15.90 -16.47 -13.74
N GLU A 302 14.86 -16.31 -12.92
CA GLU A 302 14.88 -15.34 -11.84
C GLU A 302 15.82 -15.77 -10.71
N PRO A 303 16.62 -14.87 -10.13
CA PRO A 303 17.48 -15.21 -9.01
C PRO A 303 16.69 -15.79 -7.84
N LYS A 304 17.12 -16.94 -7.31
CA LYS A 304 16.44 -17.62 -6.21
C LYS A 304 16.28 -16.73 -4.98
N GLU A 305 17.23 -15.85 -4.71
CA GLU A 305 17.19 -14.88 -3.61
C GLU A 305 15.99 -13.93 -3.75
N ARG A 306 15.72 -13.46 -4.97
CA ARG A 306 14.56 -12.61 -5.24
C ARG A 306 13.26 -13.40 -5.11
N VAL A 307 13.21 -14.62 -5.64
CA VAL A 307 12.00 -15.46 -5.61
C VAL A 307 11.63 -15.85 -4.17
N VAL A 308 12.62 -16.22 -3.34
CA VAL A 308 12.40 -16.47 -1.91
C VAL A 308 11.91 -15.21 -1.20
N CYS A 309 12.50 -14.05 -1.52
CA CYS A 309 12.05 -12.77 -1.01
C CYS A 309 10.58 -12.47 -1.39
N ASP A 310 10.18 -12.74 -2.63
CA ASP A 310 8.81 -12.57 -3.10
C ASP A 310 7.81 -13.46 -2.34
N TYR A 311 8.19 -14.73 -2.13
CA TYR A 311 7.35 -15.68 -1.43
C TYR A 311 7.10 -15.24 0.01
N ILE A 312 8.16 -14.85 0.73
CA ILE A 312 8.08 -14.39 2.12
C ILE A 312 7.31 -13.07 2.21
N ALA A 313 7.59 -12.09 1.35
CA ALA A 313 6.84 -10.84 1.30
C ALA A 313 5.33 -11.08 1.01
N GLY A 314 5.02 -12.14 0.27
CA GLY A 314 3.67 -12.55 -0.07
C GLY A 314 2.88 -13.19 1.07
N MET A 315 3.50 -13.61 2.18
CA MET A 315 2.85 -14.25 3.32
C MET A 315 1.99 -13.28 4.12
N SER A 316 1.03 -13.78 4.90
CA SER A 316 0.40 -13.00 5.98
C SER A 316 1.22 -13.13 7.28
N ASP A 317 0.93 -12.30 8.28
CA ASP A 317 1.62 -12.35 9.57
C ASP A 317 1.43 -13.73 10.22
N SER A 318 0.19 -14.20 10.32
CA SER A 318 -0.15 -15.51 10.89
C SER A 318 0.48 -16.67 10.12
N TYR A 319 0.46 -16.63 8.78
CA TYR A 319 1.03 -17.70 7.97
C TYR A 319 2.56 -17.79 8.11
N SER A 320 3.22 -16.64 8.27
CA SER A 320 4.66 -16.59 8.54
C SER A 320 4.99 -17.24 9.89
N ILE A 321 4.16 -17.00 10.90
CA ILE A 321 4.27 -17.63 12.23
C ILE A 321 4.05 -19.13 12.13
N ASP A 322 2.95 -19.57 11.51
CA ASP A 322 2.61 -20.99 11.36
C ASP A 322 3.74 -21.74 10.63
N LYS A 323 4.31 -21.15 9.58
CA LYS A 323 5.44 -21.75 8.84
C LYS A 323 6.71 -21.82 9.66
N PHE A 324 6.99 -20.80 10.45
CA PHE A 324 8.13 -20.84 11.36
C PHE A 324 7.97 -21.94 12.42
N GLU A 325 6.79 -22.06 13.02
CA GLU A 325 6.50 -23.12 13.99
C GLU A 325 6.62 -24.52 13.38
N GLU A 326 6.11 -24.72 12.16
CA GLU A 326 6.19 -25.99 11.43
C GLU A 326 7.63 -26.42 11.18
N LEU A 327 8.51 -25.48 10.81
CA LEU A 327 9.87 -25.76 10.35
C LEU A 327 10.90 -25.83 11.48
N PHE A 328 10.74 -25.01 12.53
CA PHE A 328 11.81 -24.81 13.53
C PHE A 328 11.42 -25.23 14.94
N ILE A 329 10.14 -25.46 15.24
CA ILE A 329 9.69 -25.85 16.59
C ILE A 329 9.44 -27.36 16.63
N PRO A 330 10.23 -28.13 17.42
CA PRO A 330 10.03 -29.57 17.54
C PRO A 330 8.66 -29.90 18.15
N LYS A 331 7.91 -30.80 17.52
CA LYS A 331 6.65 -31.31 18.08
C LYS A 331 6.97 -32.37 19.14
N SER A 332 6.39 -32.24 20.33
CA SER A 332 6.50 -33.25 21.37
C SER A 332 5.86 -34.56 20.91
N TRP A 333 6.61 -35.65 20.99
CA TRP A 333 6.12 -36.98 20.63
C TRP A 333 5.12 -37.44 21.69
N LYS A 334 3.81 -37.31 21.43
CA LYS A 334 2.79 -37.92 22.29
C LYS A 334 2.71 -39.40 21.97
N VAL A 335 3.51 -40.20 22.68
CA VAL A 335 3.27 -41.64 22.81
C VAL A 335 2.28 -41.81 23.96
N HIS A 336 1.00 -41.98 23.64
CA HIS A 336 -0.01 -42.49 24.56
C HIS A 336 -0.68 -43.70 23.93
#